data_AF-A0A806K1M1-F1
#
_entry.id   AF-A0A806K1M1-F1
#
_cell.length_a   1.000
_cell.length_b   1.000
_cell.length_c   1.000
_cell.angle_alpha   90.00
_cell.angle_beta   90.00
_cell.angle_gamma   90.00
#
_symmetry.space_group_name_H-M   'P 1'
#
loop_
_entity.id
_entity.type
_entity.pdbx_description
1 polymer ?
#
loop_
_entity_poly.entity_id
_entity_poly.type
_entity_poly.pdbx_seq_one_letter_code
_entity_poly.pdbx_strand_id
1 'polypeptide(L)'
;MYGYKCTLLTDTEVITYIIDYLNRKKGLNYSEIASVIAAPFWQTISRMPPEEREMHEYLRVMFSAQLITGPFSILVGFENGLMALNDRLKLRSMVVGEKDDTVYIASEEAAIRIIEPNLDNVWAPRGGQPVIVKLDSDDPRAVRSGSSASAGGR
;
A
#
# COMPACT_ATOMS: atom_id res chain seq x y z
N MET A 1 -11.36 -5.62 -17.80
CA MET A 1 -10.60 -5.12 -16.63
C MET A 1 -10.99 -3.66 -16.34
N TYR A 2 -12.20 -3.37 -15.85
CA TYR A 2 -12.65 -2.02 -15.42
C TYR A 2 -12.26 -0.80 -16.31
N GLY A 3 -12.15 -1.00 -17.63
CA GLY A 3 -11.71 0.02 -18.59
C GLY A 3 -10.20 0.19 -18.80
N TYR A 4 -9.36 -0.57 -18.08
CA TYR A 4 -7.90 -0.60 -18.28
C TYR A 4 -7.52 -1.52 -19.44
N LYS A 5 -6.51 -1.12 -20.20
CA LYS A 5 -5.90 -1.90 -21.28
C LYS A 5 -4.49 -2.29 -20.85
N CYS A 6 -4.23 -3.59 -20.68
CA CYS A 6 -2.89 -4.08 -20.41
C CYS A 6 -2.06 -4.05 -21.70
N THR A 7 -0.92 -3.37 -21.64
CA THR A 7 -0.01 -3.15 -22.78
C THR A 7 1.36 -3.76 -22.55
N LEU A 8 1.78 -3.86 -21.29
CA LEU A 8 3.07 -4.42 -20.87
C LEU A 8 3.00 -5.93 -20.63
N LEU A 9 1.79 -6.47 -20.46
CA LEU A 9 1.52 -7.90 -20.25
C LEU A 9 2.24 -8.46 -18.99
N THR A 10 2.42 -7.60 -17.98
CA THR A 10 3.01 -7.99 -16.70
C THR A 10 1.95 -8.06 -15.61
N ASP A 11 2.20 -8.90 -14.61
CA ASP A 11 1.41 -8.93 -13.38
C ASP A 11 1.48 -7.58 -12.63
N THR A 12 2.66 -6.95 -12.60
CA THR A 12 2.88 -5.65 -11.96
C THR A 12 2.02 -4.54 -12.57
N GLU A 13 1.83 -4.54 -13.91
CA GLU A 13 0.89 -3.64 -14.58
C GLU A 13 -0.55 -3.89 -14.09
N VAL A 14 -0.94 -5.16 -13.97
CA VAL A 14 -2.27 -5.53 -13.48
C VAL A 14 -2.50 -5.10 -12.04
N ILE A 15 -1.52 -5.31 -11.17
CA ILE A 15 -1.54 -4.87 -9.76
C ILE A 15 -1.71 -3.35 -9.68
N THR A 16 -0.97 -2.61 -10.50
CA THR A 16 -1.04 -1.15 -10.57
C THR A 16 -2.47 -0.68 -10.90
N TYR A 17 -3.11 -1.31 -11.88
CA TYR A 17 -4.49 -0.99 -12.25
C TYR A 17 -5.53 -1.42 -11.21
N ILE A 18 -5.30 -2.49 -10.45
CA ILE A 18 -6.15 -2.87 -9.31
C ILE A 18 -6.11 -1.76 -8.26
N ILE A 19 -4.91 -1.30 -7.89
CA ILE A 19 -4.74 -0.23 -6.89
C ILE A 19 -5.38 1.07 -7.38
N ASP A 20 -5.17 1.44 -8.65
CA ASP A 20 -5.80 2.64 -9.23
C ASP A 20 -7.34 2.55 -9.20
N TYR A 21 -7.89 1.39 -9.58
CA TYR A 21 -9.32 1.14 -9.54
C TYR A 21 -9.90 1.26 -8.12
N LEU A 22 -9.28 0.60 -7.15
CA LEU A 22 -9.75 0.60 -5.77
C LEU A 22 -9.65 1.99 -5.13
N ASN A 23 -8.55 2.71 -5.37
CA ASN A 23 -8.37 4.06 -4.85
C ASN A 23 -9.25 5.09 -5.57
N ARG A 24 -9.02 5.31 -6.87
CA ARG A 24 -9.63 6.44 -7.59
C ARG A 24 -11.09 6.21 -7.98
N LYS A 25 -11.47 4.98 -8.31
CA LYS A 25 -12.84 4.67 -8.76
C LYS A 25 -13.74 4.16 -7.63
N LYS A 26 -13.19 3.54 -6.59
CA LYS A 26 -13.95 3.04 -5.44
C LYS A 26 -13.78 3.85 -4.16
N GLY A 27 -12.80 4.75 -4.11
CA GLY A 27 -12.59 5.64 -2.97
C GLY A 27 -12.00 4.94 -1.75
N LEU A 28 -11.43 3.74 -1.91
CA LEU A 28 -10.82 3.02 -0.80
C LEU A 28 -9.50 3.67 -0.41
N ASN A 29 -9.23 3.75 0.89
CA ASN A 29 -7.94 4.18 1.40
C ASN A 29 -6.89 3.06 1.26
N TYR A 30 -5.60 3.39 1.41
CA TYR A 30 -4.51 2.43 1.21
C TYR A 30 -4.52 1.24 2.18
N SER A 31 -5.04 1.39 3.40
CA SER A 31 -5.19 0.29 4.35
C SER A 31 -6.30 -0.68 3.93
N GLU A 32 -7.41 -0.16 3.41
CA GLU A 32 -8.50 -0.96 2.83
C GLU A 32 -8.03 -1.67 1.56
N ILE A 33 -7.27 -0.99 0.70
CA ILE A 33 -6.68 -1.57 -0.51
C ILE A 33 -5.78 -2.75 -0.13
N ALA A 34 -4.89 -2.59 0.85
CA ALA A 34 -4.05 -3.68 1.35
C ALA A 34 -4.90 -4.86 1.84
N SER A 35 -6.01 -4.57 2.53
CA SER A 35 -6.97 -5.57 3.02
C SER A 35 -7.77 -6.26 1.92
N VAL A 36 -7.83 -5.70 0.71
CA VAL A 36 -8.40 -6.33 -0.48
C VAL A 36 -7.35 -7.18 -1.20
N ILE A 37 -6.20 -6.60 -1.53
CA ILE A 37 -5.20 -7.25 -2.40
C ILE A 37 -4.39 -8.31 -1.66
N ALA A 38 -4.15 -8.14 -0.36
CA ALA A 38 -3.48 -9.09 0.54
C ALA A 38 -4.43 -9.60 1.62
N ALA A 39 -5.70 -9.86 1.27
CA ALA A 39 -6.75 -10.07 2.24
C ALA A 39 -6.45 -11.20 3.26
N PRO A 40 -6.69 -10.96 4.57
CA PRO A 40 -6.42 -11.93 5.64
C PRO A 40 -7.24 -13.20 5.48
N PHE A 41 -6.86 -14.28 6.18
CA PHE A 41 -7.63 -15.52 6.15
C PHE A 41 -8.98 -15.33 6.85
N TRP A 42 -10.00 -16.09 6.43
CA TRP A 42 -11.33 -16.07 7.10
C TRP A 42 -11.24 -16.35 8.60
N GLN A 43 -10.34 -17.25 9.02
CA GLN A 43 -10.08 -17.52 10.44
C GLN A 43 -9.47 -16.33 11.18
N THR A 44 -8.66 -15.52 10.50
CA THR A 44 -8.11 -14.28 11.05
C THR A 44 -9.22 -13.24 11.18
N ILE A 45 -10.03 -13.08 10.13
CA ILE A 45 -11.19 -12.17 10.11
C ILE A 45 -12.18 -12.51 11.23
N SER A 46 -12.52 -13.80 11.41
CA SER A 46 -13.47 -14.22 12.44
C SER A 46 -13.04 -13.92 13.88
N ARG A 47 -11.73 -13.68 14.10
CA ARG A 47 -11.13 -13.37 15.41
C ARG A 47 -10.92 -11.87 15.65
N MET A 48 -11.21 -11.03 14.66
CA MET A 48 -11.13 -9.57 14.80
C MET A 48 -12.28 -9.03 15.66
N PRO A 49 -12.12 -7.82 16.24
CA PRO A 49 -13.22 -7.08 16.86
C PRO A 49 -14.41 -6.93 15.89
N PRO A 50 -15.66 -6.79 16.39
CA PRO A 50 -16.85 -6.81 15.54
C PRO A 50 -16.83 -5.84 14.36
N GLU A 51 -16.40 -4.59 14.59
CA GLU A 51 -16.34 -3.54 13.56
C GLU A 51 -15.29 -3.86 12.48
N GLU A 52 -14.07 -4.22 12.90
CA GLU A 52 -13.00 -4.64 11.99
C GLU A 52 -13.40 -5.87 11.18
N ARG A 53 -14.03 -6.85 11.83
CA ARG A 53 -14.52 -8.07 11.19
C ARG A 53 -15.53 -7.74 10.10
N GLU A 54 -16.54 -6.92 10.39
CA GLU A 54 -17.58 -6.54 9.42
C GLU A 54 -16.96 -5.84 8.20
N MET A 55 -16.03 -4.90 8.42
CA MET A 55 -15.28 -4.24 7.34
C MET A 55 -14.50 -5.25 6.49
N HIS A 56 -13.72 -6.15 7.11
CA HIS A 56 -12.91 -7.12 6.37
C HIS A 56 -13.76 -8.17 5.64
N GLU A 57 -14.89 -8.59 6.20
CA GLU A 57 -15.85 -9.49 5.54
C GLU A 57 -16.45 -8.81 4.31
N TYR A 58 -16.90 -7.56 4.45
CA TYR A 58 -17.42 -6.76 3.34
C TYR A 58 -16.38 -6.63 2.20
N LEU A 59 -15.16 -6.19 2.52
CA LEU A 59 -14.09 -6.04 1.53
C LEU A 59 -13.77 -7.36 0.84
N ARG A 60 -13.71 -8.46 1.59
CA ARG A 60 -13.37 -9.78 1.06
C ARG A 60 -14.44 -10.33 0.12
N VAL A 61 -15.71 -10.07 0.38
CA VAL A 61 -16.83 -10.49 -0.49
C VAL A 61 -16.88 -9.60 -1.73
N MET A 62 -16.93 -8.28 -1.54
CA MET A 62 -17.16 -7.31 -2.61
C MET A 62 -16.02 -7.23 -3.62
N PHE A 63 -14.78 -7.38 -3.17
CA PHE A 63 -13.58 -7.28 -4.00
C PHE A 63 -12.83 -8.60 -4.11
N SER A 64 -13.54 -9.74 -3.99
CA SER A 64 -12.96 -11.08 -4.08
C SER A 64 -12.11 -11.29 -5.34
N ALA A 65 -12.48 -10.70 -6.46
CA ALA A 65 -11.75 -10.77 -7.73
C ALA A 65 -10.45 -9.95 -7.77
N GLN A 66 -10.20 -9.10 -6.76
CA GLN A 66 -8.99 -8.27 -6.64
C GLN A 66 -7.98 -8.85 -5.65
N LEU A 67 -8.29 -9.98 -5.00
CA LEU A 67 -7.33 -10.71 -4.20
C LEU A 67 -6.18 -11.22 -5.07
N ILE A 68 -4.95 -10.84 -4.72
CA ILE A 68 -3.76 -11.33 -5.42
C ILE A 68 -3.30 -12.62 -4.73
N THR A 69 -3.16 -13.67 -5.53
CA THR A 69 -2.63 -14.96 -5.08
C THR A 69 -1.24 -15.18 -5.66
N GLY A 70 -0.23 -15.25 -4.78
CA GLY A 70 1.16 -15.49 -5.16
C GLY A 70 2.11 -14.58 -4.37
N PRO A 71 3.43 -14.88 -4.38
CA PRO A 71 4.43 -14.07 -3.71
C PRO A 71 4.54 -12.67 -4.37
N PHE A 72 4.39 -11.61 -3.58
CA PHE A 72 4.69 -10.26 -4.04
C PHE A 72 5.25 -9.40 -2.91
N SER A 73 6.05 -8.41 -3.30
CA SER A 73 6.56 -7.32 -2.47
C SER A 73 6.56 -6.09 -3.36
N ILE A 74 5.73 -5.11 -3.03
CA ILE A 74 5.49 -3.93 -3.87
C ILE A 74 5.68 -2.64 -3.07
N LEU A 75 6.16 -1.61 -3.77
CA LEU A 75 6.16 -0.22 -3.31
C LEU A 75 5.25 0.58 -4.23
N VAL A 76 4.36 1.37 -3.64
CA VAL A 76 3.34 2.14 -4.34
C VAL A 76 3.47 3.59 -3.90
N GLY A 77 3.95 4.44 -4.80
CA GLY A 77 3.96 5.88 -4.59
C GLY A 77 2.59 6.49 -4.82
N PHE A 78 2.23 7.48 -4.00
CA PHE A 78 1.05 8.31 -4.17
C PHE A 78 1.38 9.77 -3.84
N GLU A 79 0.45 10.67 -4.15
CA GLU A 79 0.69 12.13 -4.17
C GLU A 79 1.43 12.67 -2.95
N ASN A 80 1.10 12.16 -1.75
CA ASN A 80 1.69 12.61 -0.49
C ASN A 80 2.31 11.47 0.32
N GLY A 81 2.82 10.43 -0.33
CA GLY A 81 3.42 9.32 0.42
C GLY A 81 3.72 8.06 -0.37
N LEU A 82 3.97 7.00 0.38
CA LEU A 82 4.34 5.69 -0.14
C LEU A 82 3.72 4.58 0.71
N MET A 83 3.25 3.53 0.05
CA MET A 83 2.82 2.29 0.68
C MET A 83 3.76 1.16 0.28
N ALA A 84 4.26 0.40 1.24
CA ALA A 84 4.88 -0.89 1.02
C ALA A 84 3.96 -2.02 1.47
N LEU A 85 3.87 -3.08 0.68
CA LEU A 85 3.03 -4.24 0.99
C LEU A 85 3.65 -5.54 0.48
N ASN A 86 3.56 -6.57 1.33
CA ASN A 86 3.85 -7.95 0.99
C ASN A 86 2.59 -8.79 0.84
N ASP A 87 2.72 -9.92 0.16
CA ASP A 87 1.69 -10.95 0.16
C ASP A 87 1.37 -11.44 1.59
N ARG A 88 0.15 -11.94 1.78
CA ARG A 88 -0.35 -12.36 3.11
C ARG A 88 0.42 -13.51 3.75
N LEU A 89 1.22 -14.26 2.98
CA LEU A 89 2.05 -15.36 3.45
C LEU A 89 3.51 -14.95 3.66
N LYS A 90 3.89 -13.70 3.34
CA LYS A 90 5.24 -13.15 3.42
C LYS A 90 6.27 -14.04 2.70
N LEU A 91 5.97 -14.37 1.44
CA LEU A 91 6.83 -15.21 0.61
C LEU A 91 7.96 -14.43 -0.07
N ARG A 92 7.89 -13.10 -0.03
CA ARG A 92 8.97 -12.19 -0.44
C ARG A 92 9.51 -11.42 0.76
N SER A 93 10.81 -11.14 0.73
CA SER A 93 11.46 -10.33 1.77
C SER A 93 11.07 -8.85 1.63
N MET A 94 10.98 -8.18 2.78
CA MET A 94 10.85 -6.74 2.91
C MET A 94 11.38 -6.34 4.29
N VAL A 95 12.24 -5.35 4.31
CA VAL A 95 12.82 -4.73 5.49
C VAL A 95 12.48 -3.25 5.46
N VAL A 96 12.08 -2.73 6.61
CA VAL A 96 11.87 -1.30 6.86
C VAL A 96 12.95 -0.84 7.83
N GLY A 97 13.63 0.23 7.47
CA GLY A 97 14.57 0.95 8.32
C GLY A 97 14.06 2.37 8.56
N GLU A 98 14.26 2.89 9.76
CA GLU A 98 13.85 4.25 10.13
C GLU A 98 15.06 5.00 10.69
N LYS A 99 15.22 6.25 10.27
CA LYS A 99 16.22 7.20 10.80
C LYS A 99 15.63 8.60 10.81
N ASP A 100 15.51 9.21 11.98
CA ASP A 100 14.86 10.51 12.14
C ASP A 100 13.49 10.52 11.41
N ASP A 101 13.26 11.46 10.48
CA ASP A 101 12.03 11.55 9.68
C ASP A 101 12.10 10.77 8.34
N THR A 102 13.12 9.93 8.16
CA THR A 102 13.34 9.17 6.92
C THR A 102 13.03 7.69 7.10
N VAL A 103 12.22 7.15 6.19
CA VAL A 103 11.90 5.72 6.13
C VAL A 103 12.53 5.10 4.88
N TYR A 104 13.24 4.00 5.08
CA TYR A 104 13.88 3.19 4.06
C TYR A 104 13.15 1.86 3.93
N ILE A 105 12.92 1.41 2.70
CA ILE A 105 12.27 0.11 2.45
C ILE A 105 13.02 -0.60 1.34
N ALA A 106 13.46 -1.82 1.62
CA ALA A 106 14.21 -2.64 0.67
C ALA A 106 13.91 -4.13 0.87
N SER A 107 14.31 -4.96 -0.11
CA SER A 107 14.26 -6.41 0.04
C SER A 107 15.22 -6.94 1.10
N GLU A 108 16.32 -6.22 1.36
CA GLU A 108 17.38 -6.62 2.29
C GLU A 108 17.88 -5.42 3.09
N GLU A 109 18.21 -5.67 4.37
CA GLU A 109 18.75 -4.65 5.28
C GLU A 109 20.09 -4.09 4.79
N ALA A 110 20.94 -4.93 4.17
CA ALA A 110 22.25 -4.53 3.67
C ALA A 110 22.15 -3.37 2.65
N ALA A 111 21.11 -3.38 1.80
CA ALA A 111 20.88 -2.29 0.85
C ALA A 111 20.55 -0.96 1.55
N ILE A 112 19.82 -1.01 2.66
CA ILE A 112 19.53 0.17 3.48
C ILE A 112 20.80 0.66 4.15
N ARG A 113 21.59 -0.24 4.74
CA ARG A 113 22.81 0.13 5.49
C ARG A 113 23.95 0.68 4.64
N ILE A 114 23.94 0.43 3.34
CA ILE A 114 24.85 1.09 2.40
C ILE A 114 24.56 2.61 2.33
N ILE A 115 23.29 2.99 2.47
CA ILE A 115 22.84 4.38 2.39
C ILE A 115 22.85 5.03 3.78
N GLU A 116 22.25 4.36 4.77
CA GLU A 116 22.17 4.82 6.15
C GLU A 116 22.67 3.72 7.12
N PRO A 117 23.95 3.77 7.53
CA PRO A 117 24.53 2.77 8.41
C PRO A 117 23.90 2.74 9.82
N ASN A 118 23.42 3.88 10.32
CA ASN A 118 23.05 4.09 11.72
C ASN A 118 21.53 4.30 11.90
N LEU A 119 20.75 3.32 11.46
CA LEU A 119 19.29 3.26 11.63
C LEU A 119 18.90 3.24 13.11
N ASP A 120 17.82 3.94 13.46
CA ASP A 120 17.25 3.95 14.81
C ASP A 120 16.40 2.71 15.05
N ASN A 121 15.71 2.24 14.01
CA ASN A 121 14.86 1.05 14.06
C ASN A 121 14.98 0.25 12.75
N VAL A 122 14.91 -1.08 12.86
CA VAL A 122 14.93 -2.01 11.73
C VAL A 122 13.98 -3.15 12.01
N TRP A 123 13.04 -3.38 11.10
CA TRP A 123 12.02 -4.40 11.27
C TRP A 123 11.50 -4.93 9.94
N ALA A 124 10.81 -6.07 9.98
CA ALA A 124 10.25 -6.70 8.79
C ALA A 124 8.72 -6.82 8.92
N PRO A 125 7.93 -6.16 8.05
CA PRO A 125 6.47 -6.20 8.12
C PRO A 125 5.90 -7.62 8.08
N ARG A 126 4.79 -7.88 8.78
CA ARG A 126 4.09 -9.17 8.68
C ARG A 126 3.46 -9.34 7.30
N GLY A 127 3.14 -10.59 6.93
CA GLY A 127 2.46 -10.86 5.67
C GLY A 127 1.14 -10.08 5.58
N GLY A 128 0.93 -9.36 4.48
CA GLY A 128 -0.26 -8.53 4.26
C GLY A 128 -0.37 -7.29 5.16
N GLN A 129 0.64 -6.99 6.00
CA GLN A 129 0.67 -5.75 6.78
C GLN A 129 1.16 -4.60 5.90
N PRO A 130 0.35 -3.56 5.64
CA PRO A 130 0.81 -2.39 4.90
C PRO A 130 1.70 -1.52 5.79
N VAL A 131 2.72 -0.92 5.18
CA VAL A 131 3.53 0.17 5.74
C VAL A 131 3.20 1.41 4.94
N ILE A 132 2.54 2.39 5.55
CA ILE A 132 2.11 3.61 4.86
C ILE A 132 2.84 4.79 5.48
N VAL A 133 3.67 5.44 4.67
CA VAL A 133 4.46 6.61 5.03
C VAL A 133 3.86 7.80 4.29
N LYS A 134 3.69 8.93 4.97
CA LYS A 134 3.24 10.19 4.38
C LYS A 134 4.35 11.22 4.46
N LEU A 135 4.43 12.09 3.47
CA LEU A 135 5.29 13.26 3.54
C LEU A 135 4.71 14.24 4.55
N ASP A 136 5.59 14.96 5.25
CA ASP A 136 5.18 16.08 6.07
C ASP A 136 4.60 17.18 5.18
N SER A 137 3.44 17.71 5.57
CA SER A 137 2.76 18.79 4.84
C SER A 137 3.57 20.09 4.78
N ASP A 138 4.56 20.25 5.67
CA ASP A 138 5.44 21.42 5.73
C ASP A 138 6.79 21.20 5.02
N ASP A 139 7.08 20.04 4.41
CA ASP A 139 8.29 19.87 3.60
C ASP A 139 8.19 20.77 2.34
N PRO A 140 9.08 21.74 2.13
CA PRO A 140 9.08 22.60 0.94
C PRO A 140 9.27 21.83 -0.38
N ARG A 141 9.67 20.55 -0.33
CA ARG A 141 9.76 19.63 -1.47
C ARG A 141 8.54 18.72 -1.63
N ALA A 142 7.64 18.65 -0.65
CA ALA A 142 6.36 17.99 -0.83
C ALA A 142 5.64 18.69 -1.99
N VAL A 143 5.28 17.91 -3.02
CA VAL A 143 4.64 18.44 -4.22
C VAL A 143 3.35 19.11 -3.77
N ARG A 144 3.35 20.45 -3.69
CA ARG A 144 2.14 21.22 -3.38
C ARG A 144 1.18 21.03 -4.55
N SER A 145 0.23 20.11 -4.43
CA SER A 145 -0.85 20.02 -5.39
C SER A 145 -1.71 21.26 -5.27
N GLY A 146 -1.62 22.09 -6.31
CA GLY A 146 -2.41 23.31 -6.42
C GLY A 146 -3.90 22.98 -6.51
N SER A 147 -4.62 23.19 -5.42
CA SER A 147 -6.06 23.43 -5.46
C SER A 147 -6.30 24.94 -5.60
N SER A 148 -6.57 25.40 -6.81
CA SER A 148 -7.33 26.63 -7.02
C SER A 148 -8.04 26.59 -8.38
N ALA A 149 -9.18 25.91 -8.42
CA ALA A 149 -10.29 26.32 -9.27
C ALA A 149 -11.53 26.46 -8.38
N SER A 150 -11.50 27.49 -7.54
CA SER A 150 -12.70 28.01 -6.90
C SER A 150 -13.63 28.54 -7.99
N ALA A 151 -14.79 27.90 -8.12
CA ALA A 151 -15.97 28.49 -8.68
C ALA A 151 -16.22 29.87 -8.06
N GLY A 152 -16.37 30.89 -8.90
CA GLY A 152 -16.74 32.25 -8.52
C GLY A 152 -17.27 32.98 -9.75
N GLY A 153 -18.58 33.19 -9.78
CA GLY A 153 -19.35 33.45 -10.99
C GLY A 153 -19.25 34.84 -11.62
N ARG A 154 -19.82 34.93 -12.81
CA ARG A 154 -21.01 35.70 -13.16
C ARG A 154 -21.65 35.10 -14.39
#